data_AF-A0A7J9RIN2-F1
#
_entry.id   AF-A0A7J9RIN2-F1
#
_cell.length_a   1.000
_cell.length_b   1.000
_cell.length_c   1.000
_cell.angle_alpha   90.00
_cell.angle_beta   90.00
_cell.angle_gamma   90.00
#
_symmetry.space_group_name_H-M   'P 1'
#
loop_
_entity.id
_entity.type
_entity.pdbx_description
1 polymer ?
#
loop_
_entity_poly.entity_id
_entity_poly.type
_entity_poly.pdbx_seq_one_letter_code
_entity_poly.pdbx_strand_id
1 'polypeptide(L)'
;ITGYSVGLKLHAHDFEDPTQTILRNASINSVEAASVEYFDVRFESSSLLGNLSVSSSVIDAIDSTLSGSTSIDTDGMVNEWSTHSIRASLNGDVVEATFTISSDLLTDPIEFTGSFVDIEMLHTRSLADASTSIIEATVLVLSAQSLASTEVFPIGSDAQQNVVINLQPNTPPALSITAPYSGQRYMETIPVEVSLTVMDDTTESDEIVLNWFVYDAQNQLVKEGIASSNQFNITSLDTGLFVVQVVASDNLGLTTLAEVDIEITQLDTDGDWVSTCNSETWFDATAGLQCGPDIYDPDDDNDGRLDTNDVWPKDPCAWIDTDEDGQPDRIDCPPGFTTLLFEDQDDDGDGTPDELEGTSLGESEDNATPLILIGSIVILLLVVFFIRVRGGGPKTLGEIDERML
;
A
#
# COMPACT_ATOMS: atom_id res chain seq x y z
N ILE A 1 34.20 30.05 -52.76
CA ILE A 1 35.41 30.88 -52.98
C ILE A 1 36.41 30.04 -53.76
N THR A 2 36.76 30.46 -54.97
CA THR A 2 37.66 29.73 -55.90
C THR A 2 38.54 30.70 -56.66
N GLY A 3 39.74 30.28 -57.07
CA GLY A 3 40.60 31.08 -57.96
C GLY A 3 41.50 32.10 -57.25
N TYR A 4 41.64 31.98 -55.93
CA TYR A 4 42.53 32.80 -55.11
C TYR A 4 43.63 31.93 -54.47
N SER A 5 44.77 32.54 -54.14
CA SER A 5 45.84 31.85 -53.40
C SER A 5 45.47 31.61 -51.94
N VAL A 6 44.74 32.55 -51.33
CA VAL A 6 44.19 32.46 -49.97
C VAL A 6 42.67 32.66 -50.06
N GLY A 7 41.90 31.72 -49.51
CA GLY A 7 40.44 31.72 -49.58
C GLY A 7 39.82 32.65 -48.55
N LEU A 8 40.04 32.36 -47.27
CA LEU A 8 39.68 33.22 -46.15
C LEU A 8 40.95 33.65 -45.40
N LYS A 9 41.06 34.95 -45.11
CA LYS A 9 42.06 35.47 -44.19
C LYS A 9 41.38 36.29 -43.10
N LEU A 10 41.57 35.89 -41.85
CA LEU A 10 41.12 36.61 -40.67
C LEU A 10 42.35 36.97 -39.83
N HIS A 11 42.38 38.20 -39.35
CA HIS A 11 43.47 38.72 -38.54
C HIS A 11 42.90 39.74 -37.55
N ALA A 12 43.27 39.60 -36.29
CA ALA A 12 43.16 40.66 -35.30
C ALA A 12 44.52 40.89 -34.64
N HIS A 13 44.63 41.97 -33.89
CA HIS A 13 45.79 42.17 -33.02
C HIS A 13 45.62 41.44 -31.68
N ASP A 14 46.73 41.15 -31.00
CA ASP A 14 46.77 40.43 -29.71
C ASP A 14 46.04 41.14 -28.55
N PHE A 15 45.73 42.43 -28.70
CA PHE A 15 44.94 43.22 -27.76
C PHE A 15 43.46 43.35 -28.16
N GLU A 16 43.07 42.79 -29.30
CA GLU A 16 41.69 42.78 -29.78
C GLU A 16 41.01 41.47 -29.39
N ASP A 17 39.72 41.54 -29.10
CA ASP A 17 38.89 40.37 -28.75
C ASP A 17 37.73 40.29 -29.76
N PRO A 18 38.01 39.87 -31.01
CA PRO A 18 37.00 39.83 -32.05
C PRO A 18 35.97 38.74 -31.76
N THR A 19 34.69 39.04 -32.02
CA THR A 19 33.65 38.00 -31.98
C THR A 19 33.88 36.95 -33.06
N GLN A 20 33.77 35.68 -32.71
CA GLN A 20 33.96 34.54 -33.63
C GLN A 20 33.17 34.73 -34.94
N THR A 21 33.83 34.53 -36.08
CA THR A 21 33.19 34.58 -37.40
C THR A 21 32.58 33.22 -37.73
N ILE A 22 31.31 33.18 -38.17
CA ILE A 22 30.64 31.93 -38.57
C ILE A 22 30.41 31.90 -40.09
N LEU A 23 30.95 30.88 -40.77
CA LEU A 23 30.69 30.59 -42.18
C LEU A 23 29.87 29.30 -42.29
N ARG A 24 28.67 29.42 -42.87
CA ARG A 24 27.74 28.29 -43.06
C ARG A 24 27.66 27.93 -44.54
N ASN A 25 27.65 26.63 -44.85
CA ASN A 25 27.53 26.11 -46.21
C ASN A 25 28.56 26.72 -47.20
N ALA A 26 29.77 27.01 -46.72
CA ALA A 26 30.81 27.60 -47.53
C ALA A 26 31.58 26.52 -48.30
N SER A 27 31.90 26.79 -49.56
CA SER A 27 32.85 25.97 -50.32
C SER A 27 34.07 26.82 -50.65
N ILE A 28 35.23 26.50 -50.11
CA ILE A 28 36.49 27.22 -50.29
C ILE A 28 37.48 26.27 -50.97
N ASN A 29 37.99 26.67 -52.12
CA ASN A 29 39.00 25.93 -52.87
C ASN A 29 40.12 26.90 -53.30
N SER A 30 41.23 26.81 -52.60
CA SER A 30 42.43 27.65 -52.76
C SER A 30 43.67 26.91 -52.27
N VAL A 31 44.85 27.45 -52.51
CA VAL A 31 46.10 26.83 -52.00
C VAL A 31 46.11 26.85 -50.46
N GLU A 32 45.77 28.01 -49.89
CA GLU A 32 45.47 28.19 -48.47
C GLU A 32 43.96 28.40 -48.34
N ALA A 33 43.22 27.44 -47.79
CA ALA A 33 41.77 27.56 -47.59
C ALA A 33 41.44 28.62 -46.54
N ALA A 34 42.12 28.56 -45.38
CA ALA A 34 41.96 29.54 -44.31
C ALA A 34 43.30 29.87 -43.66
N SER A 35 43.55 31.16 -43.44
CA SER A 35 44.66 31.66 -42.64
C SER A 35 44.08 32.56 -41.55
N VAL A 36 44.28 32.17 -40.30
CA VAL A 36 43.56 32.72 -39.14
C VAL A 36 44.57 33.06 -38.05
N GLU A 37 44.55 34.31 -37.58
CA GLU A 37 45.51 34.84 -36.60
C GLU A 37 44.79 35.77 -35.59
N TYR A 38 44.88 35.44 -34.29
CA TYR A 38 44.14 36.11 -33.20
C TYR A 38 42.62 36.30 -33.44
N PHE A 39 41.99 35.47 -34.27
CA PHE A 39 40.59 35.65 -34.66
C PHE A 39 39.89 34.32 -34.88
N ASP A 40 39.08 33.87 -33.93
CA ASP A 40 38.39 32.58 -34.03
C ASP A 40 37.38 32.50 -35.18
N VAL A 41 37.28 31.32 -35.79
CA VAL A 41 36.34 31.07 -36.89
C VAL A 41 35.64 29.72 -36.73
N ARG A 42 34.36 29.71 -37.08
CA ARG A 42 33.51 28.53 -37.09
C ARG A 42 33.00 28.26 -38.50
N PHE A 43 33.26 27.06 -39.00
CA PHE A 43 32.74 26.56 -40.27
C PHE A 43 31.65 25.54 -39.99
N GLU A 44 30.50 25.70 -40.61
CA GLU A 44 29.38 24.75 -40.47
C GLU A 44 28.96 24.25 -41.84
N SER A 45 28.82 22.93 -41.96
CA SER A 45 28.43 22.25 -43.21
C SER A 45 29.24 22.74 -44.42
N SER A 46 30.53 23.00 -44.22
CA SER A 46 31.40 23.66 -45.19
C SER A 46 32.46 22.71 -45.76
N SER A 47 32.99 23.04 -46.93
CA SER A 47 34.05 22.28 -47.57
C SER A 47 35.27 23.16 -47.83
N LEU A 48 36.37 22.85 -47.16
CA LEU A 48 37.64 23.57 -47.26
C LEU A 48 38.66 22.66 -47.95
N LEU A 49 38.94 22.96 -49.22
CA LEU A 49 39.98 22.31 -50.01
C LEU A 49 41.16 23.26 -50.16
N GLY A 50 42.21 23.01 -49.39
CA GLY A 50 43.40 23.84 -49.27
C GLY A 50 44.02 23.75 -47.88
N ASN A 51 45.23 24.29 -47.74
CA ASN A 51 45.94 24.29 -46.46
C ASN A 51 45.25 25.20 -45.42
N LEU A 52 45.45 24.88 -44.15
CA LEU A 52 45.00 25.69 -43.03
C LEU A 52 46.22 26.22 -42.25
N SER A 53 46.23 27.50 -41.95
CA SER A 53 47.22 28.15 -41.09
C SER A 53 46.51 28.80 -39.92
N VAL A 54 46.82 28.34 -38.71
CA VAL A 54 46.16 28.74 -37.47
C VAL A 54 47.21 29.28 -36.49
N SER A 55 47.05 30.53 -36.06
CA SER A 55 47.96 31.18 -35.12
C SER A 55 47.19 31.85 -33.98
N SER A 56 47.39 31.39 -32.75
CA SER A 56 46.69 31.87 -31.55
C SER A 56 45.18 32.03 -31.78
N SER A 57 44.55 31.03 -32.42
CA SER A 57 43.14 31.06 -32.82
C SER A 57 42.56 29.65 -32.79
N VAL A 58 41.24 29.58 -32.70
CA VAL A 58 40.47 28.35 -32.79
C VAL A 58 39.70 28.30 -34.10
N ILE A 59 39.87 27.19 -34.83
CA ILE A 59 38.96 26.82 -35.92
C ILE A 59 38.03 25.71 -35.41
N ASP A 60 36.73 25.98 -35.36
CA ASP A 60 35.71 24.94 -35.16
C ASP A 60 35.11 24.55 -36.52
N ALA A 61 35.21 23.29 -36.89
CA ALA A 61 34.66 22.72 -38.12
C ALA A 61 33.54 21.73 -37.79
N ILE A 62 32.29 22.14 -38.02
CA ILE A 62 31.09 21.37 -37.67
C ILE A 62 30.51 20.81 -38.95
N ASP A 63 30.39 19.49 -39.02
CA ASP A 63 29.96 18.74 -40.22
C ASP A 63 30.67 19.24 -41.49
N SER A 64 31.93 19.61 -41.35
CA SER A 64 32.70 20.29 -42.39
C SER A 64 33.86 19.40 -42.83
N THR A 65 34.14 19.40 -44.14
CA THR A 65 35.24 18.62 -44.69
C THR A 65 36.49 19.49 -44.79
N LEU A 66 37.55 19.12 -44.09
CA LEU A 66 38.86 19.76 -44.18
C LEU A 66 39.80 18.89 -45.03
N SER A 67 40.40 19.46 -46.08
CA SER A 67 41.31 18.72 -46.96
C SER A 67 42.51 19.58 -47.32
N GLY A 68 43.71 19.14 -46.94
CA GLY A 68 44.95 19.87 -47.12
C GLY A 68 45.91 19.59 -45.96
N SER A 69 47.03 20.32 -45.89
CA SER A 69 47.87 20.30 -44.69
C SER A 69 47.44 21.39 -43.71
N THR A 70 47.45 21.08 -42.42
CA THR A 70 47.17 22.04 -41.35
C THR A 70 48.48 22.40 -40.63
N SER A 71 48.75 23.69 -40.48
CA SER A 71 49.85 24.25 -39.69
C SER A 71 49.25 25.04 -38.52
N ILE A 72 49.56 24.61 -37.30
CA ILE A 72 49.02 25.19 -36.05
C ILE A 72 50.20 25.66 -35.20
N ASP A 73 50.15 26.89 -34.69
CA ASP A 73 51.13 27.36 -33.70
C ASP A 73 50.81 26.88 -32.27
N THR A 74 51.65 27.23 -31.31
CA THR A 74 51.55 26.72 -29.92
C THR A 74 50.22 27.03 -29.24
N ASP A 75 49.57 28.13 -29.58
CA ASP A 75 48.31 28.58 -28.96
C ASP A 75 47.09 28.37 -29.88
N GLY A 76 47.30 27.81 -31.07
CA GLY A 76 46.26 27.51 -32.04
C GLY A 76 45.61 26.14 -31.81
N MET A 77 44.38 26.00 -32.30
CA MET A 77 43.63 24.75 -32.21
C MET A 77 42.67 24.58 -33.40
N VAL A 78 42.52 23.34 -33.86
CA VAL A 78 41.46 22.96 -34.80
C VAL A 78 40.61 21.88 -34.15
N ASN A 79 39.30 22.11 -34.06
CA ASN A 79 38.33 21.16 -33.56
C ASN A 79 37.40 20.74 -34.71
N GLU A 80 37.18 19.44 -34.85
CA GLU A 80 36.20 18.88 -35.78
C GLU A 80 35.05 18.25 -34.99
N TRP A 81 33.83 18.68 -35.29
CA TRP A 81 32.60 18.32 -34.60
C TRP A 81 31.61 17.69 -35.59
N SER A 82 30.81 16.74 -35.11
CA SER A 82 29.68 16.17 -35.85
C SER A 82 28.36 16.47 -35.15
N THR A 83 27.30 16.75 -35.91
CA THR A 83 25.95 16.91 -35.35
C THR A 83 25.20 15.59 -35.30
N HIS A 84 24.45 15.38 -34.22
CA HIS A 84 23.59 14.22 -34.04
C HIS A 84 22.23 14.63 -33.48
N SER A 85 21.17 14.00 -33.97
CA SER A 85 19.83 14.05 -33.42
C SER A 85 19.60 12.76 -32.64
N ILE A 86 19.47 12.86 -31.31
CA ILE A 86 19.21 11.73 -30.42
C ILE A 86 17.73 11.70 -30.04
N ARG A 87 17.16 10.50 -30.04
CA ARG A 87 15.83 10.25 -29.48
C ARG A 87 15.78 8.95 -28.69
N ALA A 88 14.93 8.93 -27.67
CA ALA A 88 14.58 7.72 -26.94
C ALA A 88 13.30 7.11 -27.51
N SER A 89 13.29 5.78 -27.67
CA SER A 89 12.16 5.02 -28.20
C SER A 89 11.76 3.94 -27.21
N LEU A 90 10.52 3.99 -26.71
CA LEU A 90 9.96 3.00 -25.81
C LEU A 90 8.79 2.30 -26.54
N ASN A 91 8.87 0.99 -26.73
CA ASN A 91 7.88 0.21 -27.49
C ASN A 91 7.59 0.73 -28.93
N GLY A 92 8.55 1.46 -29.50
CA GLY A 92 8.45 2.04 -30.85
C GLY A 92 7.93 3.48 -30.89
N ASP A 93 7.45 4.02 -29.77
CA ASP A 93 7.03 5.40 -29.63
C ASP A 93 8.17 6.26 -29.08
N VAL A 94 8.25 7.51 -29.55
CA VAL A 94 9.26 8.45 -29.03
C VAL A 94 8.78 9.00 -27.69
N VAL A 95 9.65 8.93 -26.69
CA VAL A 95 9.38 9.37 -25.32
C VAL A 95 10.30 10.50 -24.90
N GLU A 96 9.86 11.32 -23.95
CA GLU A 96 10.70 12.33 -23.30
C GLU A 96 11.71 11.65 -22.38
N ALA A 97 12.98 12.04 -22.50
CA ALA A 97 14.06 11.45 -21.72
C ALA A 97 15.12 12.49 -21.35
N THR A 98 15.92 12.16 -20.34
CA THR A 98 17.17 12.83 -20.02
C THR A 98 18.32 12.01 -20.58
N PHE A 99 19.20 12.67 -21.34
CA PHE A 99 20.39 12.11 -21.98
C PHE A 99 21.63 12.69 -21.32
N THR A 100 22.42 11.86 -20.65
CA THR A 100 23.72 12.23 -20.10
C THR A 100 24.81 11.64 -20.98
N ILE A 101 25.54 12.49 -21.69
CA ILE A 101 26.51 12.10 -22.72
C ILE A 101 27.93 12.30 -22.21
N SER A 102 28.80 11.33 -22.46
CA SER A 102 30.23 11.38 -22.15
C SER A 102 31.09 10.90 -23.32
N SER A 103 32.33 11.40 -23.40
CA SER A 103 33.34 10.94 -24.36
C SER A 103 34.74 11.30 -23.86
N ASP A 104 35.79 10.68 -24.41
CA ASP A 104 37.17 10.95 -23.98
C ASP A 104 37.65 12.37 -24.29
N LEU A 105 36.97 13.10 -25.19
CA LEU A 105 37.29 14.49 -25.52
C LEU A 105 36.46 15.50 -24.70
N LEU A 106 35.48 15.04 -23.93
CA LEU A 106 34.72 15.85 -22.98
C LEU A 106 35.38 15.82 -21.61
N THR A 107 35.44 16.99 -20.94
CA THR A 107 35.96 17.07 -19.57
C THR A 107 34.95 16.57 -18.55
N ASP A 108 33.68 16.87 -18.77
CA ASP A 108 32.55 16.49 -17.94
C ASP A 108 31.40 16.00 -18.81
N PRO A 109 30.55 15.08 -18.32
CA PRO A 109 29.34 14.69 -19.02
C PRO A 109 28.40 15.88 -19.23
N ILE A 110 27.71 15.90 -20.38
CA ILE A 110 26.72 16.93 -20.73
C ILE A 110 25.33 16.33 -20.65
N GLU A 111 24.39 17.06 -20.06
CA GLU A 111 23.01 16.62 -19.90
C GLU A 111 22.06 17.40 -20.81
N PHE A 112 21.12 16.68 -21.43
CA PHE A 112 20.03 17.24 -22.22
C PHE A 112 18.72 16.57 -21.84
N THR A 113 17.60 17.28 -21.95
CA THR A 113 16.26 16.72 -21.72
C THR A 113 15.33 17.07 -22.87
N GLY A 114 14.55 16.10 -23.30
CA GLY A 114 13.51 16.27 -24.31
C GLY A 114 13.14 14.96 -25.00
N SER A 115 12.17 14.98 -25.91
CA SER A 115 11.84 13.81 -26.74
C SER A 115 12.78 13.64 -27.94
N PHE A 116 13.41 14.74 -28.35
CA PHE A 116 14.40 14.83 -29.41
C PHE A 116 15.40 15.91 -29.04
N VAL A 117 16.69 15.61 -29.16
CA VAL A 117 17.77 16.54 -28.82
C VAL A 117 18.79 16.54 -29.95
N ASP A 118 19.10 17.74 -30.46
CA ASP A 118 20.23 17.95 -31.36
C ASP A 118 21.49 18.32 -30.56
N ILE A 119 22.59 17.64 -30.83
CA ILE A 119 23.87 17.81 -30.13
C ILE A 119 25.03 17.97 -31.13
N GLU A 120 26.10 18.62 -30.67
CA GLU A 120 27.38 18.70 -31.37
C GLU A 120 28.43 17.91 -30.57
N MET A 121 29.07 16.95 -31.22
CA MET A 121 30.06 16.07 -30.60
C MET A 121 31.45 16.31 -31.18
N LEU A 122 32.38 16.72 -30.34
CA LEU A 122 33.79 16.85 -30.69
C LEU A 122 34.35 15.45 -30.94
N HIS A 123 34.80 15.19 -32.17
CA HIS A 123 35.39 13.90 -32.53
C HIS A 123 36.89 14.02 -32.84
N THR A 124 37.42 15.20 -33.13
CA THR A 124 38.86 15.41 -33.34
C THR A 124 39.31 16.76 -32.83
N ARG A 125 40.42 16.77 -32.10
CA ARG A 125 41.11 17.99 -31.64
C ARG A 125 42.56 17.93 -32.08
N SER A 126 43.00 18.90 -32.86
CA SER A 126 44.37 19.07 -33.31
C SER A 126 44.99 20.33 -32.70
N LEU A 127 46.18 20.15 -32.12
CA LEU A 127 47.05 21.16 -31.55
C LEU A 127 48.36 21.23 -32.37
N ALA A 128 49.30 22.10 -31.98
CA ALA A 128 50.59 22.26 -32.66
C ALA A 128 51.40 20.94 -32.81
N ASP A 129 51.35 20.08 -31.80
CA ASP A 129 52.23 18.92 -31.66
C ASP A 129 51.48 17.57 -31.57
N ALA A 130 50.16 17.59 -31.32
CA ALA A 130 49.34 16.41 -31.13
C ALA A 130 47.97 16.56 -31.78
N SER A 131 47.41 15.43 -32.24
CA SER A 131 46.02 15.34 -32.67
C SER A 131 45.38 14.11 -32.04
N THR A 132 44.23 14.30 -31.43
CA THR A 132 43.46 13.23 -30.79
C THR A 132 42.12 13.09 -31.49
N SER A 133 41.75 11.86 -31.83
CA SER A 133 40.48 11.55 -32.46
C SER A 133 39.78 10.40 -31.76
N ILE A 134 38.45 10.51 -31.65
CA ILE A 134 37.55 9.48 -31.15
C ILE A 134 36.45 9.25 -32.20
N ILE A 135 35.85 8.07 -32.15
CA ILE A 135 34.83 7.65 -33.13
C ILE A 135 33.49 7.29 -32.46
N GLU A 136 33.42 7.38 -31.13
CA GLU A 136 32.25 7.01 -30.35
C GLU A 136 32.08 7.91 -29.13
N ALA A 137 30.83 8.00 -28.67
CA ALA A 137 30.44 8.60 -27.41
C ALA A 137 29.46 7.66 -26.68
N THR A 138 29.39 7.80 -25.37
CA THR A 138 28.46 7.04 -24.53
C THR A 138 27.32 7.94 -24.10
N VAL A 139 26.09 7.40 -24.08
CA VAL A 139 24.91 8.08 -23.55
C VAL A 139 24.22 7.20 -22.51
N LEU A 140 23.97 7.78 -21.34
CA LEU A 140 23.04 7.26 -20.34
C LEU A 140 21.69 7.93 -20.55
N VAL A 141 20.63 7.15 -20.71
CA VAL A 141 19.27 7.61 -20.96
C VAL A 141 18.36 7.21 -19.82
N LEU A 142 17.66 8.20 -19.26
CA LEU A 142 16.65 8.02 -18.23
C LEU A 142 15.32 8.55 -18.76
N SER A 143 14.28 7.72 -18.68
CA SER A 143 12.90 8.09 -19.03
C SER A 143 11.94 7.48 -18.02
N ALA A 144 10.76 8.09 -17.88
CA ALA A 144 9.69 7.50 -17.08
C ALA A 144 9.28 6.13 -17.66
N GLN A 145 8.91 5.20 -16.77
CA GLN A 145 8.43 3.85 -17.13
C GLN A 145 9.42 3.03 -17.97
N SER A 146 10.72 3.29 -17.82
CA SER A 146 11.76 2.55 -18.50
C SER A 146 12.96 2.31 -17.60
N LEU A 147 13.71 1.26 -17.89
CA LEU A 147 15.02 1.03 -17.29
C LEU A 147 16.03 2.08 -17.77
N ALA A 148 16.96 2.45 -16.89
CA ALA A 148 18.11 3.24 -17.28
C ALA A 148 18.91 2.49 -18.36
N SER A 149 19.12 3.13 -19.51
CA SER A 149 19.79 2.51 -20.65
C SER A 149 21.12 3.21 -20.90
N THR A 150 22.19 2.45 -21.08
CA THR A 150 23.50 2.99 -21.49
C THR A 150 23.85 2.44 -22.85
N GLU A 151 24.11 3.31 -23.80
CA GLU A 151 24.43 2.96 -25.18
C GLU A 151 25.68 3.70 -25.66
N VAL A 152 26.42 3.07 -26.57
CA VAL A 152 27.55 3.68 -27.28
C VAL A 152 27.11 3.97 -28.70
N PHE A 153 27.30 5.19 -29.17
CA PHE A 153 26.92 5.60 -30.52
C PHE A 153 28.11 6.22 -31.27
N PRO A 154 28.20 6.00 -32.60
CA PRO A 154 29.30 6.52 -33.40
C PRO A 154 29.18 8.04 -33.56
N ILE A 155 30.33 8.72 -33.58
CA ILE A 155 30.49 10.16 -33.87
C ILE A 155 31.56 10.37 -34.94
N GLY A 156 31.59 11.56 -35.55
CA GLY A 156 32.51 11.88 -36.64
C GLY A 156 31.83 11.98 -38.01
N SER A 157 32.63 12.29 -39.03
CA SER A 157 32.16 12.64 -40.38
C SER A 157 31.36 11.55 -41.11
N ASP A 158 31.62 10.28 -40.78
CA ASP A 158 30.94 9.12 -41.38
C ASP A 158 29.86 8.51 -40.47
N ALA A 159 29.63 9.10 -39.30
CA ALA A 159 28.68 8.58 -38.33
C ALA A 159 27.23 8.88 -38.71
N GLN A 160 26.31 8.04 -38.24
CA GLN A 160 24.89 8.26 -38.45
C GLN A 160 24.41 9.45 -37.59
N GLN A 161 23.83 10.46 -38.24
CA GLN A 161 23.33 11.65 -37.55
C GLN A 161 22.10 11.35 -36.68
N ASN A 162 21.21 10.43 -37.10
CA ASN A 162 20.03 10.07 -36.33
C ASN A 162 20.33 8.88 -35.41
N VAL A 163 20.38 9.11 -34.11
CA VAL A 163 20.66 8.11 -33.07
C VAL A 163 19.36 7.77 -32.35
N VAL A 164 19.01 6.48 -32.34
CA VAL A 164 17.79 5.99 -31.69
C VAL A 164 18.18 5.05 -30.56
N ILE A 165 17.85 5.44 -29.34
CA ILE A 165 18.07 4.62 -28.14
C ILE A 165 16.80 3.87 -27.83
N ASN A 166 16.83 2.54 -27.91
CA ASN A 166 15.67 1.71 -27.61
C ASN A 166 15.64 1.38 -26.12
N LEU A 167 14.64 1.89 -25.43
CA LEU A 167 14.48 1.70 -24.00
C LEU A 167 13.72 0.41 -23.70
N GLN A 168 14.10 -0.23 -22.61
CA GLN A 168 13.35 -1.34 -22.04
C GLN A 168 12.26 -0.78 -21.11
N PRO A 169 11.01 -1.22 -21.23
CA PRO A 169 9.95 -0.79 -20.33
C PRO A 169 10.22 -1.27 -18.90
N ASN A 170 9.71 -0.51 -17.95
CA ASN A 170 9.53 -0.92 -16.56
C ASN A 170 8.12 -0.52 -16.12
N THR A 171 7.36 -1.47 -15.60
CA THR A 171 6.01 -1.22 -15.08
C THR A 171 5.98 -1.36 -13.57
N PRO A 172 5.10 -0.65 -12.85
CA PRO A 172 4.95 -0.86 -11.42
C PRO A 172 4.37 -2.26 -11.12
N PRO A 173 4.60 -2.81 -9.91
CA PRO A 173 4.12 -4.15 -9.57
C PRO A 173 2.60 -4.29 -9.71
N ALA A 174 2.12 -5.40 -10.26
CA ALA A 174 0.71 -5.75 -10.26
C ALA A 174 0.32 -6.36 -8.91
N LEU A 175 -0.37 -5.60 -8.07
CA LEU A 175 -0.77 -5.98 -6.71
C LEU A 175 -2.30 -6.16 -6.59
N SER A 176 -2.74 -7.22 -5.91
CA SER A 176 -4.14 -7.43 -5.54
C SER A 176 -4.24 -8.10 -4.17
N ILE A 177 -5.11 -7.60 -3.31
CA ILE A 177 -5.48 -8.25 -2.05
C ILE A 177 -6.56 -9.30 -2.37
N THR A 178 -6.36 -10.54 -1.93
CA THR A 178 -7.30 -11.66 -2.14
C THR A 178 -8.08 -12.01 -0.87
N ALA A 179 -7.52 -11.71 0.29
CA ALA A 179 -8.21 -11.68 1.58
C ALA A 179 -7.61 -10.57 2.45
N PRO A 180 -8.39 -9.84 3.25
CA PRO A 180 -9.85 -9.92 3.36
C PRO A 180 -10.59 -9.50 2.09
N TYR A 181 -11.88 -9.83 2.02
CA TYR A 181 -12.78 -9.17 1.06
C TYR A 181 -13.33 -7.86 1.66
N SER A 182 -13.75 -6.95 0.79
CA SER A 182 -14.33 -5.65 1.19
C SER A 182 -15.54 -5.84 2.12
N GLY A 183 -15.49 -5.20 3.29
CA GLY A 183 -16.51 -5.28 4.33
C GLY A 183 -16.44 -6.55 5.19
N GLN A 184 -15.37 -7.35 5.09
CA GLN A 184 -15.21 -8.54 5.94
C GLN A 184 -15.11 -8.15 7.41
N ARG A 185 -15.88 -8.85 8.25
CA ARG A 185 -15.93 -8.66 9.70
C ARG A 185 -14.95 -9.61 10.38
N TYR A 186 -14.26 -9.10 11.39
CA TYR A 186 -13.42 -9.87 12.31
C TYR A 186 -13.80 -9.50 13.73
N MET A 187 -13.89 -10.49 14.62
CA MET A 187 -14.08 -10.23 16.03
C MET A 187 -12.79 -9.65 16.63
N GLU A 188 -12.92 -8.79 17.64
CA GLU A 188 -11.75 -8.33 18.39
C GLU A 188 -10.95 -9.54 18.92
N THR A 189 -9.64 -9.37 19.05
CA THR A 189 -8.66 -10.45 19.32
C THR A 189 -8.37 -11.43 18.18
N ILE A 190 -9.26 -11.57 17.20
CA ILE A 190 -9.02 -12.42 16.02
C ILE A 190 -8.07 -11.70 15.05
N PRO A 191 -6.97 -12.34 14.61
CA PRO A 191 -6.08 -11.75 13.62
C PRO A 191 -6.80 -11.56 12.27
N VAL A 192 -6.60 -10.40 11.67
CA VAL A 192 -6.96 -10.17 10.27
C VAL A 192 -5.91 -10.85 9.40
N GLU A 193 -6.29 -11.96 8.78
CA GLU A 193 -5.44 -12.67 7.82
C GLU A 193 -5.47 -11.96 6.46
N VAL A 194 -4.32 -11.39 6.07
CA VAL A 194 -4.14 -10.74 4.77
C VAL A 194 -3.44 -11.72 3.84
N SER A 195 -4.04 -11.95 2.67
CA SER A 195 -3.46 -12.69 1.54
C SER A 195 -3.48 -11.80 0.31
N LEU A 196 -2.40 -11.85 -0.49
CA LEU A 196 -2.28 -11.03 -1.70
C LEU A 196 -1.60 -11.79 -2.84
N THR A 197 -1.75 -11.25 -4.05
CA THR A 197 -0.93 -11.60 -5.21
C THR A 197 -0.14 -10.39 -5.64
N VAL A 198 1.15 -10.57 -5.85
CA VAL A 198 2.02 -9.53 -6.40
C VAL A 198 2.92 -10.16 -7.48
N MET A 199 3.05 -9.47 -8.60
CA MET A 199 3.94 -9.83 -9.69
C MET A 199 4.49 -8.55 -10.32
N ASP A 200 5.67 -8.63 -10.91
CA ASP A 200 6.30 -7.51 -11.60
C ASP A 200 6.91 -7.99 -12.92
N ASP A 201 7.16 -7.09 -13.86
CA ASP A 201 7.75 -7.45 -15.16
C ASP A 201 9.28 -7.56 -15.11
N THR A 202 9.94 -6.82 -14.22
CA THR A 202 11.42 -6.78 -14.14
C THR A 202 11.98 -7.16 -12.78
N THR A 203 11.18 -7.07 -11.72
CA THR A 203 11.58 -7.38 -10.35
C THR A 203 11.18 -8.80 -9.95
N GLU A 204 12.15 -9.55 -9.43
CA GLU A 204 11.88 -10.89 -8.89
C GLU A 204 11.01 -10.79 -7.62
N SER A 205 10.17 -11.79 -7.38
CA SER A 205 9.13 -11.72 -6.33
C SER A 205 9.66 -11.51 -4.90
N ASP A 206 10.88 -11.93 -4.62
CA ASP A 206 11.55 -11.79 -3.32
C ASP A 206 12.25 -10.43 -3.13
N GLU A 207 12.39 -9.66 -4.20
CA GLU A 207 12.92 -8.29 -4.17
C GLU A 207 11.82 -7.23 -4.08
N ILE A 208 10.55 -7.61 -4.27
CA ILE A 208 9.41 -6.70 -4.12
C ILE A 208 9.18 -6.40 -2.64
N VAL A 209 9.23 -5.12 -2.29
CA VAL A 209 9.00 -4.66 -0.91
C VAL A 209 7.52 -4.39 -0.70
N LEU A 210 6.92 -5.06 0.29
CA LEU A 210 5.52 -4.93 0.67
C LEU A 210 5.40 -4.18 2.00
N ASN A 211 4.94 -2.93 1.94
CA ASN A 211 4.58 -2.16 3.13
C ASN A 211 3.07 -2.19 3.30
N TRP A 212 2.58 -2.34 4.53
CA TRP A 212 1.15 -2.28 4.83
C TRP A 212 0.85 -1.23 5.89
N PHE A 213 -0.35 -0.67 5.79
CA PHE A 213 -0.86 0.39 6.64
C PHE A 213 -2.33 0.10 6.95
N VAL A 214 -2.78 0.50 8.14
CA VAL A 214 -4.17 0.41 8.57
C VAL A 214 -4.61 1.80 8.98
N TYR A 215 -5.67 2.29 8.33
CA TYR A 215 -6.28 3.57 8.62
C TYR A 215 -7.65 3.36 9.25
N ASP A 216 -8.02 4.21 10.20
CA ASP A 216 -9.39 4.26 10.72
C ASP A 216 -10.34 5.00 9.77
N ALA A 217 -11.64 5.02 10.10
CA ALA A 217 -12.66 5.74 9.35
C ALA A 217 -12.48 7.28 9.32
N GLN A 218 -11.55 7.85 10.09
CA GLN A 218 -11.15 9.25 10.05
C GLN A 218 -9.82 9.45 9.29
N ASN A 219 -9.37 8.43 8.57
CA ASN A 219 -8.14 8.42 7.79
C ASN A 219 -6.89 8.71 8.64
N GLN A 220 -6.91 8.33 9.92
CA GLN A 220 -5.75 8.35 10.79
C GLN A 220 -5.02 7.02 10.71
N LEU A 221 -3.69 7.06 10.64
CA LEU A 221 -2.87 5.86 10.66
C LEU A 221 -2.95 5.23 12.05
N VAL A 222 -3.42 3.99 12.11
CA VAL A 222 -3.56 3.20 13.35
C VAL A 222 -2.40 2.25 13.48
N LYS A 223 -1.99 1.61 12.38
CA LYS A 223 -0.96 0.58 12.39
C LYS A 223 -0.22 0.50 11.06
N GLU A 224 1.03 0.08 11.10
CA GLU A 224 1.85 -0.14 9.90
C GLU A 224 2.84 -1.28 10.12
N GLY A 225 3.37 -1.80 9.01
CA GLY A 225 4.44 -2.78 9.05
C GLY A 225 4.93 -3.17 7.66
N ILE A 226 5.85 -4.13 7.64
CA ILE A 226 6.44 -4.68 6.42
C ILE A 226 6.06 -6.15 6.35
N ALA A 227 5.49 -6.59 5.23
CA ALA A 227 5.15 -7.99 5.01
C ALA A 227 6.38 -8.75 4.53
N SER A 228 6.68 -9.89 5.18
CA SER A 228 7.77 -10.79 4.80
C SER A 228 7.35 -11.84 3.77
N SER A 229 6.06 -11.92 3.45
CA SER A 229 5.50 -12.83 2.47
C SER A 229 4.16 -12.31 1.96
N ASN A 230 3.58 -12.98 0.97
CA ASN A 230 2.25 -12.67 0.43
C ASN A 230 1.09 -13.03 1.38
N GLN A 231 1.41 -13.56 2.56
CA GLN A 231 0.46 -13.83 3.64
C GLN A 231 1.00 -13.30 4.97
N PHE A 232 0.18 -12.54 5.69
CA PHE A 232 0.55 -12.00 7.00
C PHE A 232 -0.69 -11.67 7.83
N ASN A 233 -0.51 -11.57 9.14
CA ASN A 233 -1.59 -11.31 10.06
C ASN A 233 -1.44 -9.93 10.68
N ILE A 234 -2.56 -9.19 10.76
CA ILE A 234 -2.66 -7.95 11.51
C ILE A 234 -3.44 -8.26 12.79
N THR A 235 -2.79 -8.11 13.94
CA THR A 235 -3.38 -8.35 15.26
C THR A 235 -3.68 -7.04 15.97
N SER A 236 -4.37 -7.10 17.12
CA SER A 236 -4.52 -5.97 18.06
C SER A 236 -5.04 -4.71 17.38
N LEU A 237 -6.18 -4.84 16.70
CA LEU A 237 -6.99 -3.72 16.25
C LEU A 237 -8.16 -3.58 17.22
N ASP A 238 -8.46 -2.34 17.60
CA ASP A 238 -9.63 -2.03 18.42
C ASP A 238 -10.90 -2.13 17.56
N THR A 239 -12.07 -2.13 18.21
CA THR A 239 -13.36 -2.18 17.52
C THR A 239 -13.58 -0.94 16.65
N GLY A 240 -14.05 -1.15 15.41
CA GLY A 240 -14.27 -0.07 14.46
C GLY A 240 -14.13 -0.47 13.00
N LEU A 241 -14.27 0.52 12.12
CA LEU A 241 -14.09 0.39 10.67
C LEU A 241 -12.67 0.82 10.28
N PHE A 242 -12.01 -0.01 9.47
CA PHE A 242 -10.64 0.24 9.03
C PHE A 242 -10.47 0.03 7.52
N VAL A 243 -9.44 0.65 6.97
CA VAL A 243 -8.95 0.41 5.62
C VAL A 243 -7.54 -0.15 5.72
N VAL A 244 -7.36 -1.38 5.24
CA VAL A 244 -6.04 -2.00 5.07
C VAL A 244 -5.50 -1.61 3.72
N GLN A 245 -4.34 -0.97 3.71
CA GLN A 245 -3.61 -0.59 2.51
C GLN A 245 -2.31 -1.39 2.42
N VAL A 246 -2.01 -1.89 1.23
CA VAL A 246 -0.72 -2.54 0.91
C VAL A 246 -0.08 -1.81 -0.26
N VAL A 247 1.18 -1.45 -0.10
CA VAL A 247 2.00 -0.81 -1.12
C VAL A 247 3.11 -1.78 -1.52
N ALA A 248 3.10 -2.21 -2.78
CA ALA A 248 4.19 -2.97 -3.39
C ALA A 248 5.15 -2.01 -4.10
N SER A 249 6.45 -2.20 -3.86
CA SER A 249 7.51 -1.41 -4.51
C SER A 249 8.47 -2.35 -5.23
N ASP A 250 8.75 -2.06 -6.50
CA ASP A 250 9.75 -2.76 -7.30
C ASP A 250 11.18 -2.36 -6.87
N ASN A 251 12.22 -3.00 -7.43
CA ASN A 251 13.62 -2.67 -7.11
C ASN A 251 14.13 -1.40 -7.82
N LEU A 252 13.26 -0.71 -8.58
CA LEU A 252 13.53 0.48 -9.38
C LEU A 252 12.77 1.73 -8.87
N GLY A 253 11.98 1.58 -7.81
CA GLY A 253 11.26 2.64 -7.12
C GLY A 253 9.83 2.91 -7.61
N LEU A 254 9.28 2.14 -8.55
CA LEU A 254 7.86 2.22 -8.91
C LEU A 254 7.00 1.47 -7.91
N THR A 255 5.81 2.00 -7.63
CA THR A 255 4.92 1.46 -6.60
C THR A 255 3.49 1.32 -7.07
N THR A 256 2.79 0.34 -6.48
CA THR A 256 1.35 0.12 -6.63
C THR A 256 0.70 0.00 -5.26
N LEU A 257 -0.50 0.59 -5.14
CA LEU A 257 -1.33 0.55 -3.95
C LEU A 257 -2.54 -0.37 -4.19
N ALA A 258 -2.84 -1.23 -3.22
CA ALA A 258 -4.10 -1.95 -3.11
C ALA A 258 -4.73 -1.68 -1.74
N GLU A 259 -6.05 -1.58 -1.68
CA GLU A 259 -6.77 -1.29 -0.44
C GLU A 259 -8.05 -2.11 -0.30
N VAL A 260 -8.42 -2.40 0.94
CA VAL A 260 -9.65 -3.11 1.30
C VAL A 260 -10.17 -2.62 2.65
N ASP A 261 -11.47 -2.42 2.76
CA ASP A 261 -12.15 -2.07 4.01
C ASP A 261 -12.53 -3.32 4.81
N ILE A 262 -12.40 -3.23 6.14
CA ILE A 262 -12.77 -4.26 7.10
C ILE A 262 -13.48 -3.65 8.31
N GLU A 263 -14.17 -4.49 9.07
CA GLU A 263 -14.77 -4.14 10.34
C GLU A 263 -14.21 -5.03 11.45
N ILE A 264 -13.80 -4.44 12.56
CA ILE A 264 -13.49 -5.14 13.80
C ILE A 264 -14.66 -4.98 14.76
N THR A 265 -15.29 -6.09 15.11
CA THR A 265 -16.48 -6.15 15.96
C THR A 265 -16.08 -6.45 17.41
N GLN A 266 -16.96 -6.13 18.35
CA GLN A 266 -16.81 -6.57 19.74
C GLN A 266 -16.84 -8.11 19.85
N LEU A 267 -16.40 -8.65 21.00
CA LEU A 267 -16.56 -10.07 21.31
C LEU A 267 -18.04 -10.47 21.27
N ASP A 268 -18.27 -11.69 20.80
CA ASP A 268 -19.57 -12.37 20.64
C ASP A 268 -19.28 -13.87 20.87
N THR A 269 -19.39 -14.29 22.13
CA THR A 269 -18.84 -15.56 22.63
C THR A 269 -19.60 -16.78 22.10
N ASP A 270 -20.92 -16.67 21.96
CA ASP A 270 -21.79 -17.72 21.44
C ASP A 270 -22.06 -17.63 19.92
N GLY A 271 -21.66 -16.53 19.28
CA GLY A 271 -21.70 -16.36 17.83
C GLY A 271 -23.09 -16.04 17.28
N ASP A 272 -23.97 -15.49 18.09
CA ASP A 272 -25.34 -15.20 17.72
C ASP A 272 -25.55 -13.77 17.16
N TRP A 273 -24.47 -12.98 17.06
CA TRP A 273 -24.48 -11.64 16.46
C TRP A 273 -24.56 -11.66 14.92
N VAL A 274 -25.62 -12.29 14.44
CA VAL A 274 -25.95 -12.50 13.03
C VAL A 274 -26.93 -11.44 12.52
N SER A 275 -27.23 -11.48 11.22
CA SER A 275 -28.07 -10.46 10.55
C SER A 275 -29.52 -10.37 11.05
N THR A 276 -30.02 -11.40 11.76
CA THR A 276 -31.36 -11.41 12.36
C THR A 276 -31.39 -10.76 13.75
N CYS A 277 -30.22 -10.54 14.35
CA CYS A 277 -30.09 -9.84 15.61
C CYS A 277 -30.44 -8.36 15.46
N ASN A 278 -31.43 -7.89 16.23
CA ASN A 278 -31.81 -6.48 16.21
C ASN A 278 -30.91 -5.68 17.16
N SER A 279 -30.07 -4.79 16.62
CA SER A 279 -29.13 -3.99 17.40
C SER A 279 -29.75 -2.86 18.26
N GLU A 280 -31.05 -2.59 18.13
CA GLU A 280 -31.76 -1.67 19.04
C GLU A 280 -32.23 -2.39 20.31
N THR A 281 -32.54 -3.69 20.20
CA THR A 281 -33.11 -4.49 21.29
C THR A 281 -32.21 -5.62 21.78
N TRP A 282 -31.11 -5.89 21.06
CA TRP A 282 -30.19 -7.02 21.29
C TRP A 282 -30.91 -8.35 21.45
N PHE A 283 -31.87 -8.59 20.54
CA PHE A 283 -32.75 -9.76 20.58
C PHE A 283 -33.07 -10.23 19.16
N ASP A 284 -32.92 -11.52 18.92
CA ASP A 284 -33.33 -12.16 17.66
C ASP A 284 -34.74 -12.73 17.81
N ALA A 285 -35.73 -12.05 17.23
CA ALA A 285 -37.12 -12.51 17.26
C ALA A 285 -37.36 -13.80 16.45
N THR A 286 -36.44 -14.17 15.57
CA THR A 286 -36.50 -15.39 14.75
C THR A 286 -36.05 -16.60 15.55
N ALA A 287 -34.93 -16.47 16.26
CA ALA A 287 -34.38 -17.53 17.11
C ALA A 287 -35.02 -17.54 18.51
N GLY A 288 -35.56 -16.41 18.96
CA GLY A 288 -36.20 -16.26 20.26
C GLY A 288 -35.22 -16.14 21.43
N LEU A 289 -34.01 -15.66 21.17
CA LEU A 289 -32.90 -15.51 22.12
C LEU A 289 -32.38 -14.07 22.13
N GLN A 290 -31.74 -13.69 23.24
CA GLN A 290 -30.91 -12.48 23.28
C GLN A 290 -29.75 -12.66 22.32
N CYS A 291 -29.23 -11.58 21.77
CA CYS A 291 -28.12 -11.69 20.82
C CYS A 291 -27.28 -10.41 20.80
N GLY A 292 -26.06 -10.52 20.30
CA GLY A 292 -25.22 -9.36 20.01
C GLY A 292 -23.81 -9.51 20.55
N PRO A 293 -23.12 -8.39 20.80
CA PRO A 293 -21.83 -8.46 21.46
C PRO A 293 -22.01 -8.70 22.96
N ASP A 294 -20.99 -9.32 23.57
CA ASP A 294 -20.95 -9.74 24.97
C ASP A 294 -21.32 -8.66 26.01
N ILE A 295 -21.23 -7.37 25.63
CA ILE A 295 -21.54 -6.25 26.54
C ILE A 295 -23.04 -5.92 26.60
N TYR A 296 -23.82 -6.42 25.65
CA TYR A 296 -25.25 -6.18 25.52
C TYR A 296 -26.07 -7.47 25.53
N ASP A 297 -25.43 -8.61 25.29
CA ASP A 297 -25.99 -9.90 25.61
C ASP A 297 -25.93 -10.14 27.13
N PRO A 298 -27.02 -10.53 27.79
CA PRO A 298 -26.99 -10.91 29.19
C PRO A 298 -26.81 -12.43 29.43
N ASP A 299 -26.60 -13.24 28.39
CA ASP A 299 -26.41 -14.70 28.41
C ASP A 299 -25.36 -15.07 27.33
N ASP A 300 -24.09 -14.71 27.59
CA ASP A 300 -22.96 -14.71 26.64
C ASP A 300 -22.60 -16.09 26.05
N ASP A 301 -23.04 -17.18 26.68
CA ASP A 301 -22.84 -18.56 26.21
C ASP A 301 -24.14 -19.30 25.86
N ASN A 302 -25.29 -18.63 26.00
CA ASN A 302 -26.61 -19.14 25.65
C ASN A 302 -26.97 -20.47 26.36
N ASP A 303 -26.48 -20.69 27.58
CA ASP A 303 -26.82 -21.87 28.40
C ASP A 303 -28.19 -21.73 29.11
N GLY A 304 -28.77 -20.53 29.07
CA GLY A 304 -30.06 -20.18 29.65
C GLY A 304 -29.98 -19.58 31.05
N ARG A 305 -28.77 -19.33 31.56
CA ARG A 305 -28.49 -18.56 32.77
C ARG A 305 -27.97 -17.19 32.36
N LEU A 306 -28.44 -16.17 33.09
CA LEU A 306 -27.94 -14.83 32.85
C LEU A 306 -26.55 -14.69 33.46
N ASP A 307 -25.62 -14.01 32.79
CA ASP A 307 -24.23 -13.81 33.25
C ASP A 307 -24.14 -13.34 34.71
N THR A 308 -25.10 -12.53 35.14
CA THR A 308 -25.16 -12.00 36.52
C THR A 308 -25.41 -13.06 37.60
N ASN A 309 -25.92 -14.23 37.22
CA ASN A 309 -26.19 -15.38 38.06
C ASN A 309 -25.42 -16.62 37.58
N ASP A 310 -24.40 -16.41 36.76
CA ASP A 310 -23.55 -17.44 36.19
C ASP A 310 -22.11 -17.25 36.70
N VAL A 311 -21.51 -18.32 37.21
CA VAL A 311 -20.13 -18.29 37.72
C VAL A 311 -19.12 -18.39 36.57
N TRP A 312 -19.49 -19.02 35.45
CA TRP A 312 -18.72 -19.05 34.21
C TRP A 312 -19.56 -18.53 33.03
N PRO A 313 -19.80 -17.21 32.93
CA PRO A 313 -20.70 -16.60 31.93
C PRO A 313 -20.35 -16.84 30.45
N LYS A 314 -19.27 -17.54 30.14
CA LYS A 314 -18.74 -17.75 28.78
C LYS A 314 -18.50 -19.22 28.49
N ASP A 315 -18.87 -20.10 29.40
CA ASP A 315 -18.69 -21.54 29.28
C ASP A 315 -20.06 -22.22 29.33
N PRO A 316 -20.62 -22.58 28.17
CA PRO A 316 -21.99 -23.10 28.09
C PRO A 316 -22.18 -24.45 28.79
N CYS A 317 -21.11 -25.04 29.32
CA CYS A 317 -21.15 -26.31 30.02
C CYS A 317 -21.32 -26.17 31.54
N ALA A 318 -21.08 -25.01 32.14
CA ALA A 318 -20.97 -24.87 33.60
C ALA A 318 -21.46 -23.49 34.07
N TRP A 319 -22.30 -23.47 35.12
CA TRP A 319 -22.89 -22.20 35.61
C TRP A 319 -22.99 -22.06 37.13
N ILE A 320 -22.80 -23.15 37.89
CA ILE A 320 -23.02 -23.19 39.35
C ILE A 320 -21.77 -23.65 40.10
N ASP A 321 -21.46 -22.95 41.19
CA ASP A 321 -20.38 -23.20 42.16
C ASP A 321 -20.94 -22.90 43.54
N THR A 322 -21.42 -23.93 44.24
CA THR A 322 -22.20 -23.76 45.48
C THR A 322 -21.33 -23.34 46.67
N ASP A 323 -20.07 -23.80 46.75
CA ASP A 323 -19.15 -23.49 47.85
C ASP A 323 -18.07 -22.44 47.51
N GLU A 324 -18.11 -21.91 46.28
CA GLU A 324 -17.23 -20.87 45.74
C GLU A 324 -15.74 -21.29 45.69
N ASP A 325 -15.45 -22.57 45.48
CA ASP A 325 -14.08 -23.10 45.41
C ASP A 325 -13.43 -22.95 44.01
N GLY A 326 -14.22 -22.59 43.00
CA GLY A 326 -13.81 -22.39 41.61
C GLY A 326 -13.92 -23.65 40.74
N GLN A 327 -14.62 -24.68 41.20
CA GLN A 327 -14.99 -25.87 40.43
C GLN A 327 -16.52 -25.94 40.29
N PRO A 328 -17.04 -26.32 39.11
CA PRO A 328 -18.49 -26.38 38.91
C PRO A 328 -19.13 -27.61 39.57
N ASP A 329 -20.26 -27.46 40.26
CA ASP A 329 -21.01 -28.59 40.83
C ASP A 329 -21.40 -29.61 39.74
N ARG A 330 -21.66 -29.12 38.52
CA ARG A 330 -22.08 -29.94 37.39
C ARG A 330 -21.63 -29.38 36.05
N ILE A 331 -21.25 -30.28 35.15
CA ILE A 331 -20.91 -30.01 33.75
C ILE A 331 -21.99 -30.63 32.85
N ASP A 332 -22.77 -29.79 32.17
CA ASP A 332 -23.84 -30.20 31.24
C ASP A 332 -23.70 -29.50 29.90
N CYS A 333 -22.75 -29.96 29.07
CA CYS A 333 -22.47 -29.34 27.78
C CYS A 333 -23.60 -29.53 26.74
N PRO A 334 -24.06 -28.44 26.09
CA PRO A 334 -24.90 -28.53 24.90
C PRO A 334 -24.21 -29.29 23.75
N PRO A 335 -24.98 -29.85 22.80
CA PRO A 335 -24.41 -30.60 21.68
C PRO A 335 -23.40 -29.80 20.86
N GLY A 336 -22.14 -30.26 20.80
CA GLY A 336 -21.08 -29.62 20.03
C GLY A 336 -20.13 -28.76 20.85
N PHE A 337 -20.43 -28.54 22.13
CA PHE A 337 -19.58 -27.82 23.08
C PHE A 337 -18.81 -28.78 23.98
N THR A 338 -17.67 -28.31 24.47
CA THR A 338 -16.81 -29.03 25.42
C THR A 338 -16.10 -28.01 26.30
N THR A 339 -16.04 -28.28 27.60
CA THR A 339 -15.27 -27.47 28.56
C THR A 339 -13.95 -28.16 28.95
N LEU A 340 -13.02 -27.36 29.49
CA LEU A 340 -11.81 -27.82 30.16
C LEU A 340 -11.98 -27.92 31.69
N LEU A 341 -13.12 -27.49 32.22
CA LEU A 341 -13.47 -27.59 33.64
C LEU A 341 -13.70 -29.06 34.03
N PHE A 342 -13.64 -29.32 35.34
CA PHE A 342 -13.94 -30.62 35.94
C PHE A 342 -15.00 -30.43 37.01
N GLU A 343 -15.98 -31.34 37.06
CA GLU A 343 -17.03 -31.31 38.10
C GLU A 343 -16.39 -31.41 39.48
N ASP A 344 -16.85 -30.55 40.40
CA ASP A 344 -16.48 -30.65 41.80
C ASP A 344 -16.97 -31.97 42.40
N GLN A 345 -16.38 -32.33 43.53
CA GLN A 345 -16.68 -33.58 44.23
C GLN A 345 -17.23 -33.35 45.63
N ASP A 346 -17.41 -32.10 46.08
CA ASP A 346 -17.84 -31.71 47.43
C ASP A 346 -18.63 -30.38 47.36
N ASP A 347 -19.79 -30.39 46.68
CA ASP A 347 -20.55 -29.19 46.28
C ASP A 347 -20.86 -28.21 47.43
N ASP A 348 -20.94 -28.67 48.68
CA ASP A 348 -21.25 -27.84 49.86
C ASP A 348 -20.02 -27.50 50.73
N GLY A 349 -18.84 -27.97 50.33
CA GLY A 349 -17.56 -27.74 50.98
C GLY A 349 -17.48 -28.26 52.42
N ASP A 350 -18.32 -29.23 52.82
CA ASP A 350 -18.34 -29.77 54.18
C ASP A 350 -17.23 -30.80 54.46
N GLY A 351 -16.52 -31.22 53.41
CA GLY A 351 -15.44 -32.19 53.45
C GLY A 351 -15.91 -33.64 53.21
N THR A 352 -17.15 -33.84 52.77
CA THR A 352 -17.76 -35.14 52.48
C THR A 352 -18.11 -35.22 51.00
N PRO A 353 -17.42 -36.05 50.21
CA PRO A 353 -17.67 -36.07 48.77
C PRO A 353 -19.11 -36.42 48.39
N ASP A 354 -19.65 -35.82 47.32
CA ASP A 354 -21.06 -35.93 46.91
C ASP A 354 -21.49 -37.39 46.70
N GLU A 355 -20.60 -38.23 46.15
CA GLU A 355 -20.86 -39.67 45.95
C GLU A 355 -21.13 -40.42 47.28
N LEU A 356 -20.64 -39.88 48.40
CA LEU A 356 -20.79 -40.41 49.75
C LEU A 356 -21.88 -39.66 50.54
N GLU A 357 -22.43 -38.59 49.98
CA GLU A 357 -23.54 -37.82 50.55
C GLU A 357 -24.87 -38.54 50.23
N GLY A 358 -25.21 -39.51 51.08
CA GLY A 358 -26.45 -40.25 50.93
C GLY A 358 -27.67 -39.38 51.22
N THR A 359 -28.28 -38.76 50.19
CA THR A 359 -29.50 -37.93 50.22
C THR A 359 -29.92 -37.54 51.64
N SER A 360 -29.33 -36.48 52.17
CA SER A 360 -29.72 -35.91 53.43
C SER A 360 -31.13 -35.28 53.27
N LEU A 361 -32.17 -36.12 53.37
CA LEU A 361 -33.48 -35.66 53.83
C LEU A 361 -33.32 -35.31 55.31
N GLY A 362 -32.61 -34.21 55.58
CA GLY A 362 -32.78 -33.46 56.79
C GLY A 362 -34.20 -32.94 56.79
N GLU A 363 -35.08 -33.62 57.55
CA GLU A 363 -36.31 -33.02 58.04
C GLU A 363 -35.95 -31.70 58.73
N SER A 364 -36.00 -30.59 57.99
CA SER A 364 -36.12 -29.27 58.58
C SER A 364 -37.56 -29.15 59.07
N GLU A 365 -37.77 -29.54 60.33
CA GLU A 365 -38.84 -28.98 61.12
C GLU A 365 -38.65 -27.46 61.17
N ASP A 366 -39.28 -26.74 60.25
CA ASP A 366 -39.62 -25.33 60.46
C ASP A 366 -41.01 -24.98 59.90
N ASN A 367 -41.97 -25.05 60.81
CA ASN A 367 -42.86 -23.94 61.16
C ASN A 367 -43.09 -22.84 60.09
N ALA A 368 -44.31 -22.85 59.52
CA ALA A 368 -45.42 -22.03 60.03
C ALA A 368 -46.20 -21.20 58.98
N THR A 369 -47.52 -21.45 59.01
CA THR A 369 -48.55 -20.42 59.23
C THR A 369 -48.68 -19.26 58.23
N PRO A 370 -49.21 -19.54 57.02
CA PRO A 370 -50.42 -18.80 56.61
C PRO A 370 -51.56 -19.71 56.10
N LEU A 371 -51.24 -20.90 55.58
CA LEU A 371 -52.19 -21.77 54.88
C LEU A 371 -53.17 -22.49 55.84
N ILE A 372 -52.72 -22.86 57.04
CA ILE A 372 -53.60 -23.49 58.05
C ILE A 372 -54.54 -22.45 58.71
N LEU A 373 -54.12 -21.19 58.82
CA LEU A 373 -54.98 -20.11 59.30
C LEU A 373 -56.08 -19.77 58.28
N ILE A 374 -55.73 -19.73 56.99
CA ILE A 374 -56.70 -19.52 55.90
C ILE A 374 -57.66 -20.71 55.81
N GLY A 375 -57.15 -21.95 55.89
CA GLY A 375 -57.97 -23.16 55.89
C GLY A 375 -58.96 -23.21 57.07
N SER A 376 -58.53 -22.83 58.27
CA SER A 376 -59.40 -22.80 59.45
C SER A 376 -60.47 -21.70 59.39
N ILE A 377 -60.17 -20.53 58.82
CA ILE A 377 -61.16 -19.45 58.59
C ILE A 377 -62.21 -19.87 57.56
N VAL A 378 -61.81 -20.56 56.47
CA VAL A 378 -62.73 -21.06 55.44
C VAL A 378 -63.65 -22.15 56.01
N ILE A 379 -63.12 -23.05 56.82
CA ILE A 379 -63.92 -24.10 57.49
C ILE A 379 -64.89 -23.47 58.50
N LEU A 380 -64.48 -22.45 59.25
CA LEU A 380 -65.35 -21.77 60.21
C LEU A 380 -66.47 -20.98 59.51
N LEU A 381 -66.19 -20.34 58.38
CA LEU A 381 -67.21 -19.68 57.54
C LEU A 381 -68.20 -20.69 56.94
N LEU A 382 -67.73 -21.86 56.50
CA LEU A 382 -68.60 -22.93 56.02
C LEU A 382 -69.48 -23.51 57.13
N VAL A 383 -68.94 -23.69 58.34
CA VAL A 383 -69.73 -24.15 59.50
C VAL A 383 -70.78 -23.12 59.89
N VAL A 384 -70.44 -21.82 59.92
CA VAL A 384 -71.42 -20.74 60.19
C VAL A 384 -72.48 -20.66 59.08
N PHE A 385 -72.12 -20.85 57.82
CA PHE A 385 -73.05 -20.90 56.69
C PHE A 385 -74.03 -22.07 56.83
N PHE A 386 -73.55 -23.27 57.15
CA PHE A 386 -74.42 -24.44 57.36
C PHE A 386 -75.29 -24.33 58.62
N ILE A 387 -74.82 -23.69 59.69
CA ILE A 387 -75.63 -23.40 60.88
C ILE A 387 -76.73 -22.37 60.53
N ARG A 388 -76.42 -21.37 59.70
CA ARG A 388 -77.40 -20.35 59.26
C ARG A 388 -78.42 -20.88 58.26
N VAL A 389 -78.07 -21.88 57.45
CA VAL A 389 -79.00 -22.55 56.51
C VAL A 389 -79.94 -23.53 57.21
N ARG A 390 -79.61 -24.02 58.42
CA ARG A 390 -80.47 -24.92 59.22
C ARG A 390 -81.29 -24.22 60.32
N GLY A 391 -81.08 -22.94 60.59
CA GLY A 391 -81.90 -22.13 61.49
C GLY A 391 -82.86 -21.23 60.71
N GLY A 392 -84.17 -21.39 60.93
CA GLY A 392 -85.23 -20.78 60.12
C GLY A 392 -85.08 -19.29 59.79
N GLY A 393 -85.58 -18.90 58.61
CA GLY A 393 -85.71 -17.51 58.17
C GLY A 393 -86.54 -16.66 59.14
N PRO A 394 -86.65 -15.32 58.96
CA PRO A 394 -87.45 -14.82 57.82
C PRO A 394 -87.14 -13.36 57.33
N LYS A 395 -87.95 -12.95 56.33
CA LYS A 395 -88.43 -11.59 55.95
C LYS A 395 -87.61 -10.74 54.96
N THR A 396 -88.08 -10.80 53.72
CA THR A 396 -88.54 -9.68 52.86
C THR A 396 -88.18 -8.25 53.27
N LEU A 397 -87.63 -7.50 52.32
CA LEU A 397 -87.77 -6.06 51.99
C LEU A 397 -86.63 -5.78 50.99
N GLY A 398 -86.76 -5.15 49.84
CA GLY A 398 -87.83 -4.51 49.12
C GLY A 398 -87.24 -4.15 47.74
N GLU A 399 -88.13 -4.11 46.76
CA GLU A 399 -87.94 -3.73 45.36
C GLU A 399 -87.39 -2.30 45.19
N ILE A 400 -86.32 -2.15 44.38
CA ILE A 400 -85.91 -0.95 43.61
C ILE A 400 -85.08 -1.52 42.43
N ASP A 401 -85.59 -1.78 41.21
CA ASP A 401 -86.15 -0.89 40.17
C ASP A 401 -85.19 0.28 39.81
N GLU A 402 -84.65 0.50 38.62
CA GLU A 402 -84.69 -0.12 37.29
C GLU A 402 -83.48 0.49 36.53
N ARG A 403 -82.92 -0.24 35.56
CA ARG A 403 -82.02 0.24 34.46
C ARG A 403 -80.59 0.64 34.89
N MET A 404 -79.63 -0.26 35.06
CA MET A 404 -79.00 -1.15 34.05
C MET A 404 -78.69 -0.48 32.70
N LEU A 405 -77.43 -0.06 32.58
CA LEU A 405 -76.54 -0.45 31.46
C LEU A 405 -76.22 -1.94 31.58
#